data_AF-A0A7C7Q047-F1
#
_entry.id   AF-A0A7C7Q047-F1
#
_cell.length_a   1.000
_cell.length_b   1.000
_cell.length_c   1.000
_cell.angle_alpha   90.00
_cell.angle_beta   90.00
_cell.angle_gamma   90.00
#
_symmetry.space_group_name_H-M   'P 1'
#
loop_
_entity.id
_entity.type
_entity.pdbx_description
1 polymer ?
#
loop_
_entity_poly.entity_id
_entity_poly.type
_entity_poly.pdbx_seq_one_letter_code
_entity_poly.pdbx_strand_id
1 'polypeptide(L)'
;VQKAYDKRTCLKCHGRARLTLKFDKKEGFMDIHFEKGFTCADCHTGEEMHGDGTFKKTRFEAVTTSCEGCHIKRAGQTIKLKSGLIYKIPGVKENIPEHNVHLGQIACVACHVKAQISCLNCHFDNVLKTKKKVPYKNFFPTKSFIILANYKGKVYPANAMPLLYKDKTFMAISPYFTHSVDRHGRTCKDCHANERVLEAIEKGVKLMKLDPITKKLEYAKGVIPFVQYENGSYNIDMDYVASDKNGLRLVKSGTDKYQLILVKPLTEEQIEKLKLKLRYER
;
A
#
# COMPACT_ATOMS: atom_id res chain seq x y z
N VAL A 1 21.18 -9.15 -22.17
CA VAL A 1 20.95 -7.94 -21.33
C VAL A 1 19.63 -7.24 -21.65
N GLN A 2 19.27 -7.00 -22.92
CA GLN A 2 18.08 -6.22 -23.29
C GLN A 2 16.73 -6.76 -22.77
N LYS A 3 16.56 -8.08 -22.65
CA LYS A 3 15.37 -8.69 -22.03
C LYS A 3 15.21 -8.34 -20.54
N ALA A 4 16.30 -8.07 -19.81
CA ALA A 4 16.25 -7.70 -18.40
C ALA A 4 15.69 -6.29 -18.17
N TYR A 5 15.68 -5.45 -19.22
CA TYR A 5 15.12 -4.10 -19.19
C TYR A 5 13.66 -4.06 -19.62
N ASP A 6 13.14 -5.16 -20.20
CA ASP A 6 11.73 -5.28 -20.53
C ASP A 6 10.91 -5.59 -19.27
N LYS A 7 10.05 -4.66 -18.87
CA LYS A 7 9.10 -4.83 -17.77
C LYS A 7 8.31 -6.14 -17.87
N ARG A 8 7.96 -6.60 -19.07
CA ARG A 8 7.19 -7.84 -19.29
C ARG A 8 7.93 -9.06 -18.75
N THR A 9 9.26 -9.06 -18.75
CA THR A 9 10.08 -10.12 -18.17
C THR A 9 9.86 -10.21 -16.66
N CYS A 10 9.96 -9.07 -15.96
CA CYS A 10 9.77 -9.00 -14.51
C CYS A 10 8.34 -9.39 -14.09
N LEU A 11 7.34 -8.94 -14.85
CA LEU A 11 5.92 -9.16 -14.53
C LEU A 11 5.46 -10.63 -14.64
N LYS A 12 6.27 -11.52 -15.23
CA LYS A 12 6.01 -12.97 -15.20
C LYS A 12 6.10 -13.54 -13.78
N CYS A 13 7.04 -13.05 -12.97
CA CYS A 13 7.27 -13.49 -11.59
C CYS A 13 6.67 -12.52 -10.57
N HIS A 14 6.72 -11.21 -10.82
CA HIS A 14 6.20 -10.18 -9.91
C HIS A 14 4.69 -9.93 -10.09
N GLY A 15 3.89 -10.94 -9.77
CA GLY A 15 2.43 -10.95 -9.99
C GLY A 15 1.66 -9.81 -9.31
N ARG A 16 2.06 -9.37 -8.11
CA ARG A 16 1.44 -8.23 -7.41
C ARG A 16 1.69 -6.89 -8.13
N ALA A 17 2.89 -6.69 -8.68
CA ALA A 17 3.20 -5.52 -9.49
C ALA A 17 2.39 -5.54 -10.79
N ARG A 18 2.30 -6.72 -11.45
CA ARG A 18 1.47 -6.90 -12.65
C ARG A 18 0.01 -6.55 -12.39
N LEU A 19 -0.53 -6.99 -11.26
CA LEU A 19 -1.91 -6.70 -10.87
C LEU A 19 -2.11 -5.21 -10.58
N THR A 20 -1.15 -4.57 -9.90
CA THR A 20 -1.18 -3.13 -9.64
C THR A 20 -1.30 -2.34 -10.95
N LEU A 21 -0.45 -2.64 -11.93
CA LEU A 21 -0.48 -1.95 -13.23
C LEU A 21 -1.77 -2.20 -14.01
N LYS A 22 -2.35 -3.40 -13.87
CA LYS A 22 -3.65 -3.71 -14.48
C LYS A 22 -4.78 -2.85 -13.87
N PHE A 23 -4.77 -2.67 -12.54
CA PHE A 23 -5.75 -1.83 -11.86
C PHE A 23 -5.55 -0.36 -12.22
N ASP A 24 -4.31 0.12 -12.23
CA ASP A 24 -4.00 1.50 -12.63
C ASP A 24 -4.49 1.81 -14.05
N LYS A 25 -4.18 0.92 -15.00
CA LYS A 25 -4.67 1.07 -16.38
C LYS A 25 -6.20 1.13 -16.45
N LYS A 26 -6.91 0.34 -15.64
CA LYS A 26 -8.38 0.33 -15.61
C LYS A 26 -8.94 1.68 -15.12
N GLU A 27 -8.26 2.31 -14.16
CA GLU A 27 -8.61 3.61 -13.59
C GLU A 27 -8.02 4.80 -14.38
N GLY A 28 -7.52 4.57 -15.60
CA GLY A 28 -6.92 5.61 -16.43
C GLY A 28 -5.63 6.22 -15.85
N PHE A 29 -4.97 5.53 -14.92
CA PHE A 29 -3.77 6.00 -14.23
C PHE A 29 -2.52 5.27 -14.74
N MET A 30 -1.40 5.98 -14.78
CA MET A 30 -0.08 5.42 -15.05
C MET A 30 0.92 5.97 -14.05
N ASP A 31 1.78 5.11 -13.52
CA ASP A 31 2.92 5.55 -12.70
C ASP A 31 3.78 6.54 -13.49
N ILE A 32 4.08 7.69 -12.88
CA ILE A 32 4.81 8.76 -13.56
C ILE A 32 6.17 8.29 -14.08
N HIS A 33 6.85 7.37 -13.40
CA HIS A 33 8.15 6.87 -13.86
C HIS A 33 7.99 6.05 -15.13
N PHE A 34 6.96 5.19 -15.19
CA PHE A 34 6.65 4.43 -16.41
C PHE A 34 6.22 5.35 -17.55
N GLU A 35 5.46 6.41 -17.27
CA GLU A 35 5.10 7.44 -18.26
C GLU A 35 6.36 8.13 -18.84
N LYS A 36 7.38 8.37 -18.00
CA LYS A 36 8.66 8.96 -18.43
C LYS A 36 9.67 7.95 -18.99
N GLY A 37 9.23 6.71 -19.25
CA GLY A 37 10.04 5.70 -19.93
C GLY A 37 10.99 4.90 -19.03
N PHE A 38 10.88 5.02 -17.71
CA PHE A 38 11.62 4.18 -16.78
C PHE A 38 11.09 2.74 -16.83
N THR A 39 11.93 1.81 -16.45
CA THR A 39 11.65 0.39 -16.31
C THR A 39 11.99 -0.07 -14.90
N CYS A 40 11.67 -1.32 -14.56
CA CYS A 40 12.00 -1.87 -13.24
C CYS A 40 13.52 -1.81 -12.96
N ALA A 41 14.34 -2.05 -13.99
CA ALA A 41 15.81 -2.10 -13.89
C ALA A 41 16.49 -0.72 -13.86
N ASP A 42 15.74 0.37 -14.02
CA ASP A 42 16.25 1.73 -13.82
C ASP A 42 16.30 2.09 -12.33
N CYS A 43 15.45 1.46 -11.52
CA CYS A 43 15.35 1.69 -10.08
C CYS A 43 15.89 0.52 -9.24
N HIS A 44 15.68 -0.72 -9.70
CA HIS A 44 16.06 -1.93 -8.98
C HIS A 44 17.26 -2.63 -9.61
N THR A 45 18.20 -3.06 -8.76
CA THR A 45 19.36 -3.86 -9.21
C THR A 45 19.00 -5.35 -9.29
N GLY A 46 19.83 -6.13 -9.98
CA GLY A 46 19.65 -7.59 -10.03
C GLY A 46 19.76 -8.25 -8.66
N GLU A 47 20.66 -7.74 -7.82
CA GLU A 47 20.90 -8.21 -6.45
C GLU A 47 19.71 -7.94 -5.53
N GLU A 48 19.08 -6.77 -5.65
CA GLU A 48 17.86 -6.47 -4.87
C GLU A 48 16.71 -7.44 -5.18
N MET A 49 16.64 -7.90 -6.43
CA MET A 49 15.53 -8.71 -6.92
C MET A 49 15.75 -10.21 -6.77
N HIS A 50 17.00 -10.67 -6.91
CA HIS A 50 17.36 -12.10 -6.92
C HIS A 50 18.27 -12.51 -5.76
N GLY A 51 18.72 -11.56 -4.96
CA GLY A 51 19.66 -11.76 -3.85
C GLY A 51 21.10 -11.51 -4.25
N ASP A 52 21.90 -11.17 -3.24
CA ASP A 52 23.36 -11.02 -3.27
C ASP A 52 24.07 -12.24 -2.63
N GLY A 53 23.32 -13.29 -2.29
CA GLY A 53 23.81 -14.46 -1.55
C GLY A 53 23.88 -14.27 -0.03
N THR A 54 23.55 -13.07 0.49
CA THR A 54 23.50 -12.80 1.93
C THR A 54 22.07 -12.89 2.47
N PHE A 55 21.92 -13.44 3.67
CA PHE A 55 20.60 -13.53 4.30
C PHE A 55 20.13 -12.14 4.76
N LYS A 56 18.92 -11.77 4.34
CA LYS A 56 18.21 -10.59 4.82
C LYS A 56 16.98 -11.03 5.61
N LYS A 57 16.72 -10.43 6.76
CA LYS A 57 15.54 -10.79 7.59
C LYS A 57 14.24 -10.35 6.93
N THR A 58 14.30 -9.26 6.18
CA THR A 58 13.13 -8.67 5.52
C THR A 58 13.50 -8.14 4.14
N ARG A 59 12.54 -8.10 3.21
CA ARG A 59 12.75 -7.47 1.90
C ARG A 59 13.14 -5.98 2.00
N PHE A 60 12.86 -5.32 3.13
CA PHE A 60 13.19 -3.92 3.37
C PHE A 60 14.65 -3.68 3.69
N GLU A 61 15.41 -4.75 3.94
CA GLU A 61 16.87 -4.73 4.04
C GLU A 61 17.54 -5.01 2.68
N ALA A 62 16.81 -5.67 1.76
CA ALA A 62 17.30 -5.96 0.41
C ALA A 62 17.15 -4.76 -0.52
N VAL A 63 15.99 -4.08 -0.51
CA VAL A 63 15.70 -2.96 -1.41
C VAL A 63 16.33 -1.67 -0.88
N THR A 64 17.18 -1.05 -1.69
CA THR A 64 17.90 0.20 -1.41
C THR A 64 17.34 1.41 -2.17
N THR A 65 16.51 1.18 -3.19
CA THR A 65 15.80 2.22 -3.93
C THR A 65 15.00 3.13 -2.99
N SER A 66 15.19 4.44 -3.09
CA SER A 66 14.44 5.45 -2.34
C SER A 66 14.11 6.68 -3.19
N CYS A 67 13.02 7.36 -2.84
CA CYS A 67 12.60 8.60 -3.49
C CYS A 67 13.68 9.68 -3.32
N GLU A 68 14.20 9.78 -2.09
CA GLU A 68 15.24 10.74 -1.69
C GLU A 68 16.55 10.51 -2.44
N GLY A 69 16.87 9.27 -2.81
CA GLY A 69 18.05 8.93 -3.60
C GLY A 69 18.11 9.65 -4.96
N CYS A 70 16.95 9.84 -5.60
CA CYS A 70 16.85 10.56 -6.87
C CYS A 70 16.41 12.02 -6.68
N HIS A 71 15.27 12.24 -6.02
CA HIS A 71 14.61 13.54 -5.96
C HIS A 71 15.23 14.53 -4.97
N ILE A 72 16.18 14.09 -4.14
CA ILE A 72 16.94 14.96 -3.23
C ILE A 72 18.43 14.87 -3.56
N LYS A 73 19.05 13.70 -3.38
CA LYS A 73 20.51 13.54 -3.52
C LYS A 73 21.02 13.76 -4.94
N ARG A 74 20.19 13.47 -5.94
CA ARG A 74 20.53 13.58 -7.37
C ARG A 74 19.62 14.55 -8.11
N ALA A 75 18.95 15.43 -7.37
CA ALA A 75 18.06 16.43 -7.96
C ALA A 75 18.82 17.27 -8.99
N GLY A 76 18.21 17.48 -10.16
CA GLY A 76 18.82 18.24 -11.25
C GLY A 76 19.87 17.48 -12.07
N GLN A 77 20.33 16.31 -11.64
CA GLN A 77 21.27 15.51 -12.41
C GLN A 77 20.60 14.91 -13.65
N THR A 78 21.37 14.84 -14.73
CA THR A 78 20.98 14.13 -15.95
C THR A 78 21.45 12.68 -15.86
N ILE A 79 20.54 11.75 -16.12
CA ILE A 79 20.79 10.30 -16.09
C ILE A 79 20.47 9.67 -17.44
N LYS A 80 21.13 8.56 -17.75
CA LYS A 80 20.81 7.71 -18.89
C LYS A 80 20.07 6.48 -18.39
N LEU A 81 18.82 6.32 -18.84
CA LEU A 81 18.00 5.15 -18.55
C LEU A 81 18.52 3.92 -19.30
N LYS A 82 18.10 2.72 -18.88
CA LYS A 82 18.41 1.45 -19.54
C LYS A 82 17.90 1.39 -20.98
N SER A 83 16.86 2.16 -21.30
CA SER A 83 16.35 2.37 -22.67
C SER A 83 17.27 3.22 -23.54
N GLY A 84 18.26 3.89 -22.96
CA GLY A 84 19.12 4.87 -23.62
C GLY A 84 18.62 6.31 -23.54
N LEU A 85 17.38 6.52 -23.08
CA LEU A 85 16.80 7.85 -22.89
C LEU A 85 17.61 8.68 -21.88
N ILE A 86 17.86 9.93 -22.21
CA ILE A 86 18.49 10.90 -21.31
C ILE A 86 17.38 11.67 -20.58
N TYR A 87 17.44 11.70 -19.25
CA TYR A 87 16.40 12.28 -18.41
C TYR A 87 17.02 13.13 -17.29
N LYS A 88 16.46 14.33 -17.06
CA LYS A 88 16.87 15.21 -15.94
C LYS A 88 15.95 14.97 -14.74
N ILE A 89 16.53 14.57 -13.61
CA ILE A 89 15.76 14.24 -12.41
C ILE A 89 15.16 15.52 -11.81
N PRO A 90 13.84 15.60 -11.61
CA PRO A 90 13.24 16.74 -10.92
C PRO A 90 13.54 16.67 -9.42
N GLY A 91 13.86 17.82 -8.82
CA GLY A 91 13.96 17.94 -7.36
C GLY A 91 12.59 18.04 -6.68
N VAL A 92 12.58 17.89 -5.34
CA VAL A 92 11.44 18.23 -4.50
C VAL A 92 11.12 19.72 -4.65
N LYS A 93 9.86 20.07 -4.87
CA LYS A 93 9.41 21.46 -5.03
C LYS A 93 9.11 22.10 -3.68
N GLU A 94 9.78 23.18 -3.34
CA GLU A 94 9.63 23.90 -2.05
C GLU A 94 8.36 24.79 -1.99
N ASN A 95 7.75 25.11 -3.13
CA ASN A 95 6.54 25.92 -3.18
C ASN A 95 5.23 25.11 -3.01
N ILE A 96 5.35 23.86 -2.56
CA ILE A 96 4.20 23.00 -2.24
C ILE A 96 4.05 22.99 -0.71
N PRO A 97 2.94 23.53 -0.16
CA PRO A 97 2.74 23.63 1.29
C PRO A 97 2.96 22.33 2.03
N GLU A 98 2.48 21.21 1.48
CA GLU A 98 2.62 19.88 2.05
C GLU A 98 4.08 19.46 2.25
N HIS A 99 4.99 19.85 1.35
CA HIS A 99 6.42 19.60 1.54
C HIS A 99 6.98 20.42 2.71
N ASN A 100 6.58 21.68 2.86
CA ASN A 100 7.12 22.56 3.90
C ASN A 100 6.78 22.09 5.32
N VAL A 101 5.63 21.44 5.50
CA VAL A 101 5.20 20.94 6.80
C VAL A 101 5.58 19.48 7.08
N HIS A 102 5.68 18.63 6.05
CA HIS A 102 5.83 17.18 6.25
C HIS A 102 7.19 16.60 5.85
N LEU A 103 8.05 17.35 5.14
CA LEU A 103 9.32 16.82 4.67
C LEU A 103 10.14 16.29 5.87
N GLY A 104 10.58 15.04 5.77
CA GLY A 104 11.30 14.35 6.85
C GLY A 104 10.42 13.65 7.89
N GLN A 105 9.15 14.05 8.06
CA GLN A 105 8.22 13.45 9.04
C GLN A 105 7.34 12.35 8.44
N ILE A 106 6.90 12.53 7.21
CA ILE A 106 6.08 11.57 6.47
C ILE A 106 6.91 11.01 5.30
N ALA A 107 6.82 9.70 5.06
CA ALA A 107 7.49 9.08 3.93
C ALA A 107 6.87 9.54 2.61
N CYS A 108 7.68 9.83 1.58
CA CYS A 108 7.20 10.30 0.27
C CYS A 108 6.08 9.41 -0.30
N VAL A 109 6.20 8.09 -0.11
CA VAL A 109 5.22 7.09 -0.57
C VAL A 109 3.85 7.19 0.11
N ALA A 110 3.73 7.81 1.29
CA ALA A 110 2.44 8.01 1.93
C ALA A 110 1.56 9.00 1.14
N CYS A 111 2.16 10.00 0.50
CA CYS A 111 1.47 10.97 -0.34
C CYS A 111 1.50 10.58 -1.82
N HIS A 112 2.67 10.19 -2.33
CA HIS A 112 2.89 9.99 -3.76
C HIS A 112 2.45 8.63 -4.29
N VAL A 113 2.16 7.63 -3.45
CA VAL A 113 1.55 6.37 -3.95
C VAL A 113 0.04 6.49 -3.91
N LYS A 114 -0.61 6.49 -5.08
CA LYS A 114 -2.05 6.74 -5.21
C LYS A 114 -2.90 5.76 -4.40
N ALA A 115 -2.59 4.47 -4.48
CA ALA A 115 -3.18 3.47 -3.59
C ALA A 115 -2.35 2.18 -3.58
N GLN A 116 -2.55 1.38 -2.53
CA GLN A 116 -1.83 0.11 -2.37
C GLN A 116 -2.65 -1.07 -2.84
N ILE A 117 -1.98 -2.03 -3.49
CA ILE A 117 -2.62 -3.31 -3.78
C ILE A 117 -2.71 -4.14 -2.48
N SER A 118 -3.93 -4.30 -1.99
CA SER A 118 -4.26 -5.11 -0.82
C SER A 118 -4.96 -6.38 -1.29
N CYS A 119 -4.61 -7.53 -0.71
CA CYS A 119 -5.24 -8.81 -1.03
C CYS A 119 -5.94 -9.31 0.22
N LEU A 120 -7.27 -9.25 0.24
CA LEU A 120 -8.07 -9.51 1.43
C LEU A 120 -8.69 -10.91 1.38
N ASN A 121 -9.12 -11.42 2.53
CA ASN A 121 -9.88 -12.67 2.67
C ASN A 121 -9.11 -13.96 2.32
N CYS A 122 -7.83 -14.07 2.69
CA CYS A 122 -7.04 -15.26 2.36
C CYS A 122 -7.53 -16.51 3.10
N HIS A 123 -8.18 -17.45 2.41
CA HIS A 123 -8.57 -18.75 2.97
C HIS A 123 -7.40 -19.76 2.96
N PHE A 124 -6.78 -19.96 4.12
CA PHE A 124 -5.63 -20.85 4.27
C PHE A 124 -6.00 -22.33 4.22
N ASP A 125 -7.15 -22.70 4.78
CA ASP A 125 -7.65 -24.07 4.79
C ASP A 125 -7.86 -24.61 3.37
N ASN A 126 -8.33 -23.77 2.44
CA ASN A 126 -8.43 -24.11 1.03
C ASN A 126 -7.06 -24.33 0.38
N VAL A 127 -6.05 -23.54 0.75
CA VAL A 127 -4.68 -23.73 0.24
C VAL A 127 -4.12 -25.07 0.72
N LEU A 128 -4.35 -25.43 1.99
CA LEU A 128 -3.91 -26.73 2.52
C LEU A 128 -4.61 -27.90 1.85
N LYS A 129 -5.93 -27.82 1.62
CA LYS A 129 -6.71 -28.88 0.95
C LYS A 129 -6.32 -29.06 -0.52
N THR A 130 -6.24 -27.96 -1.26
CA THR A 130 -6.03 -28.00 -2.72
C THR A 130 -4.57 -28.04 -3.13
N LYS A 131 -3.65 -27.76 -2.18
CA LYS A 131 -2.22 -27.49 -2.43
C LYS A 131 -1.99 -26.39 -3.48
N LYS A 132 -3.01 -25.56 -3.76
CA LYS A 132 -2.98 -24.50 -4.78
C LYS A 132 -3.33 -23.17 -4.15
N LYS A 133 -2.51 -22.16 -4.42
CA LYS A 133 -2.93 -20.76 -4.28
C LYS A 133 -3.82 -20.45 -5.47
N VAL A 134 -5.14 -20.54 -5.32
CA VAL A 134 -6.09 -20.18 -6.39
C VAL A 134 -6.41 -18.70 -6.28
N PRO A 135 -5.83 -17.82 -7.12
CA PRO A 135 -6.19 -16.41 -7.15
C PRO A 135 -7.66 -16.30 -7.55
N TYR A 136 -8.40 -15.38 -6.92
CA TYR A 136 -9.83 -15.10 -7.19
C TYR A 136 -10.87 -16.08 -6.64
N LYS A 137 -10.48 -17.27 -6.12
CA LYS A 137 -11.37 -18.08 -5.25
C LYS A 137 -11.07 -17.88 -3.76
N ASN A 138 -9.83 -17.52 -3.43
CA ASN A 138 -9.35 -17.49 -2.05
C ASN A 138 -8.92 -16.11 -1.56
N PHE A 139 -9.00 -15.03 -2.36
CA PHE A 139 -8.71 -13.66 -1.91
C PHE A 139 -9.23 -12.62 -2.91
N PHE A 140 -9.50 -11.41 -2.42
CA PHE A 140 -10.03 -10.28 -3.18
C PHE A 140 -9.02 -9.13 -3.24
N PRO A 141 -8.43 -8.84 -4.42
CA PRO A 141 -7.53 -7.71 -4.56
C PRO A 141 -8.28 -6.38 -4.67
N THR A 142 -7.78 -5.34 -4.00
CA THR A 142 -8.29 -3.97 -4.08
C THR A 142 -7.16 -2.94 -4.05
N LYS A 143 -7.44 -1.75 -4.60
CA LYS A 143 -6.60 -0.55 -4.54
C LYS A 143 -7.38 0.68 -4.03
N SER A 144 -8.37 0.46 -3.17
CA SER A 144 -9.28 1.53 -2.76
C SER A 144 -8.77 2.37 -1.60
N PHE A 145 -7.79 1.89 -0.83
CA PHE A 145 -7.34 2.54 0.39
C PHE A 145 -5.81 2.53 0.57
N ILE A 146 -5.35 3.32 1.53
CA ILE A 146 -3.99 3.30 2.09
C ILE A 146 -4.09 3.34 3.61
N ILE A 147 -3.35 2.46 4.30
CA ILE A 147 -3.27 2.49 5.77
C ILE A 147 -2.04 3.31 6.13
N LEU A 148 -2.11 4.21 7.10
CA LEU A 148 -0.98 4.99 7.61
C LEU A 148 -0.53 4.45 8.96
N ALA A 149 0.73 4.08 9.08
CA ALA A 149 1.32 3.54 10.31
C ALA A 149 2.76 4.05 10.48
N ASN A 150 3.26 4.04 11.72
CA ASN A 150 4.64 4.43 12.00
C ASN A 150 5.62 3.31 11.60
N TYR A 151 6.67 3.67 10.86
CA TYR A 151 7.79 2.79 10.52
C TYR A 151 9.06 3.62 10.34
N LYS A 152 10.19 3.17 10.91
CA LYS A 152 11.48 3.87 10.84
C LYS A 152 11.39 5.38 11.19
N GLY A 153 10.60 5.71 12.22
CA GLY A 153 10.46 7.09 12.72
C GLY A 153 9.64 8.04 11.83
N LYS A 154 9.02 7.55 10.76
CA LYS A 154 8.12 8.33 9.90
C LYS A 154 6.75 7.66 9.78
N VAL A 155 5.76 8.42 9.32
CA VAL A 155 4.50 7.85 8.84
C VAL A 155 4.72 7.22 7.47
N TYR A 156 4.56 5.90 7.40
CA TYR A 156 4.62 5.12 6.18
C TYR A 156 3.25 4.56 5.85
N PRO A 157 3.01 4.24 4.58
CA PRO A 157 1.84 3.47 4.27
C PRO A 157 2.10 1.98 4.57
N ALA A 158 1.06 1.33 5.08
CA ALA A 158 1.03 -0.06 5.48
C ALA A 158 -0.06 -0.81 4.74
N ASN A 159 -0.02 -2.13 4.84
CA ASN A 159 -0.99 -3.02 4.23
C ASN A 159 -1.38 -4.13 5.19
N ALA A 160 -2.63 -4.56 5.07
CA ALA A 160 -3.20 -5.67 5.82
C ALA A 160 -3.13 -6.96 4.99
N MET A 161 -2.64 -8.02 5.62
CA MET A 161 -2.60 -9.37 5.07
C MET A 161 -3.44 -10.28 5.97
N PRO A 162 -4.75 -10.36 5.72
CA PRO A 162 -5.65 -11.17 6.49
C PRO A 162 -5.59 -12.64 6.06
N LEU A 163 -5.82 -13.53 7.03
CA LEU A 163 -5.85 -14.98 6.88
C LEU A 163 -7.05 -15.54 7.65
N LEU A 164 -7.75 -16.48 7.03
CA LEU A 164 -8.80 -17.28 7.64
C LEU A 164 -8.38 -18.74 7.58
N TYR A 165 -8.43 -19.42 8.73
CA TYR A 165 -8.25 -20.85 8.83
C TYR A 165 -9.39 -21.43 9.67
N LYS A 166 -10.30 -22.17 9.01
CA LYS A 166 -11.56 -22.65 9.61
C LYS A 166 -12.40 -21.48 10.13
N ASP A 167 -12.51 -21.32 11.45
CA ASP A 167 -13.23 -20.25 12.16
C ASP A 167 -12.29 -19.19 12.76
N LYS A 168 -10.96 -19.38 12.64
CA LYS A 168 -9.94 -18.48 13.21
C LYS A 168 -9.48 -17.46 12.19
N THR A 169 -9.49 -16.20 12.60
CA THR A 169 -9.10 -15.06 11.76
C THR A 169 -7.85 -14.38 12.29
N PHE A 170 -7.01 -13.93 11.38
CA PHE A 170 -5.73 -13.30 11.70
C PHE A 170 -5.43 -12.19 10.70
N MET A 171 -4.86 -11.08 11.16
CA MET A 171 -4.42 -10.00 10.28
C MET A 171 -3.00 -9.55 10.61
N ALA A 172 -2.08 -9.75 9.65
CA ALA A 172 -0.76 -9.14 9.73
C ALA A 172 -0.79 -7.74 9.11
N ILE A 173 -0.21 -6.76 9.79
CA ILE A 173 -0.03 -5.40 9.29
C ILE A 173 1.48 -5.14 9.17
N SER A 174 1.90 -4.67 8.01
CA SER A 174 3.32 -4.46 7.66
C SER A 174 3.44 -3.23 6.78
N PRO A 175 4.61 -2.54 6.73
CA PRO A 175 4.84 -1.54 5.71
C PRO A 175 4.70 -2.20 4.34
N TYR A 176 4.22 -1.45 3.38
CA TYR A 176 4.15 -1.88 1.99
C TYR A 176 4.02 -0.64 1.13
N PHE A 177 4.41 -0.72 -0.12
CA PHE A 177 4.03 0.26 -1.15
C PHE A 177 4.02 -0.46 -2.50
N THR A 178 3.35 0.13 -3.47
CA THR A 178 3.23 -0.44 -4.81
C THR A 178 3.64 0.58 -5.87
N HIS A 179 3.94 0.07 -7.06
CA HIS A 179 4.31 0.88 -8.23
C HIS A 179 3.06 1.54 -8.82
N SER A 180 2.65 2.63 -8.19
CA SER A 180 1.49 3.46 -8.54
C SER A 180 1.77 4.90 -8.08
N VAL A 181 2.91 5.42 -8.52
CA VAL A 181 3.44 6.72 -8.10
C VAL A 181 2.84 7.86 -8.92
N ASP A 182 2.30 8.85 -8.23
CA ASP A 182 1.69 10.05 -8.75
C ASP A 182 2.59 11.27 -8.47
N ARG A 183 2.81 12.09 -9.51
CA ARG A 183 3.59 13.33 -9.44
C ARG A 183 2.94 14.41 -8.55
N HIS A 184 1.62 14.37 -8.40
CA HIS A 184 0.89 15.37 -7.62
C HIS A 184 0.82 14.96 -6.14
N GLY A 185 0.66 13.67 -5.88
CA GLY A 185 0.47 13.15 -4.54
C GLY A 185 -0.86 13.58 -3.92
N ARG A 186 -1.06 13.21 -2.65
CA ARG A 186 -2.20 13.64 -1.83
C ARG A 186 -2.07 15.10 -1.40
N THR A 187 -3.22 15.73 -1.22
CA THR A 187 -3.40 17.07 -0.66
C THR A 187 -3.76 16.99 0.83
N CYS A 188 -3.74 18.14 1.51
CA CYS A 188 -4.24 18.27 2.88
C CYS A 188 -5.61 17.61 3.12
N LYS A 189 -6.57 17.80 2.20
CA LYS A 189 -7.97 17.35 2.34
C LYS A 189 -8.10 15.82 2.25
N ASP A 190 -7.15 15.14 1.63
CA ASP A 190 -7.14 13.68 1.50
C ASP A 190 -6.83 12.97 2.84
N CYS A 191 -6.17 13.67 3.77
CA CYS A 191 -5.69 13.10 5.03
C CYS A 191 -6.25 13.80 6.28
N HIS A 192 -6.52 15.11 6.24
CA HIS A 192 -6.89 15.88 7.42
C HIS A 192 -8.37 16.22 7.46
N ALA A 193 -8.99 15.99 8.63
CA ALA A 193 -10.35 16.38 8.99
C ALA A 193 -11.43 16.01 7.96
N ASN A 194 -11.22 14.95 7.19
CA ASN A 194 -12.25 14.40 6.32
C ASN A 194 -13.04 13.31 7.04
N GLU A 195 -14.31 13.15 6.63
CA GLU A 195 -15.26 12.22 7.23
C GLU A 195 -14.68 10.82 7.40
N ARG A 196 -14.00 10.31 6.36
CA ARG A 196 -13.44 8.97 6.33
C ARG A 196 -12.36 8.75 7.39
N VAL A 197 -11.49 9.73 7.59
CA VAL A 197 -10.41 9.71 8.58
C VAL A 197 -10.97 9.80 9.99
N LEU A 198 -11.92 10.72 10.21
CA LEU A 198 -12.57 10.90 11.51
C LEU A 198 -13.34 9.63 11.91
N GLU A 199 -14.13 9.07 10.99
CA GLU A 199 -14.84 7.81 11.21
C GLU A 199 -13.89 6.66 11.52
N ALA A 200 -12.77 6.55 10.78
CA ALA A 200 -11.77 5.51 11.05
C ALA A 200 -11.17 5.64 12.45
N ILE A 201 -10.94 6.86 12.93
CA ILE A 201 -10.39 7.12 14.27
C ILE A 201 -11.42 6.75 15.33
N GLU A 202 -12.65 7.25 15.21
CA GLU A 202 -13.67 7.16 16.26
C GLU A 202 -14.34 5.78 16.32
N LYS A 203 -14.68 5.20 15.18
CA LYS A 203 -15.53 3.99 15.08
C LYS A 203 -14.79 2.77 14.54
N GLY A 204 -13.60 2.99 13.98
CA GLY A 204 -12.86 1.98 13.24
C GLY A 204 -13.39 1.76 11.83
N VAL A 205 -12.79 0.82 11.12
CA VAL A 205 -13.12 0.53 9.73
C VAL A 205 -13.06 -0.96 9.44
N LYS A 206 -14.05 -1.44 8.69
CA LYS A 206 -13.95 -2.68 7.94
C LYS A 206 -13.28 -2.45 6.59
N LEU A 207 -12.09 -3.00 6.37
CA LEU A 207 -11.37 -2.93 5.09
C LEU A 207 -12.17 -3.58 3.95
N MET A 208 -12.92 -4.62 4.30
CA MET A 208 -13.85 -5.32 3.43
C MET A 208 -15.10 -5.68 4.24
N LYS A 209 -16.27 -5.42 3.69
CA LYS A 209 -17.58 -5.72 4.29
C LYS A 209 -18.44 -6.45 3.27
N LEU A 210 -19.25 -7.41 3.73
CA LEU A 210 -20.26 -8.05 2.89
C LEU A 210 -21.60 -7.34 3.09
N ASP A 211 -22.20 -6.86 2.00
CA ASP A 211 -23.58 -6.39 2.02
C ASP A 211 -24.51 -7.61 2.20
N PRO A 212 -25.32 -7.66 3.28
CA PRO A 212 -26.17 -8.81 3.57
C PRO A 212 -27.32 -8.98 2.57
N ILE A 213 -27.75 -7.92 1.89
CA ILE A 213 -28.84 -7.90 0.92
C ILE A 213 -28.31 -8.18 -0.47
N THR A 214 -27.36 -7.37 -0.96
CA THR A 214 -26.88 -7.50 -2.35
C THR A 214 -25.85 -8.61 -2.53
N LYS A 215 -25.30 -9.16 -1.44
CA LYS A 215 -24.19 -10.13 -1.42
C LYS A 215 -22.93 -9.63 -2.13
N LYS A 216 -22.78 -8.31 -2.28
CA LYS A 216 -21.59 -7.66 -2.86
C LYS A 216 -20.60 -7.28 -1.77
N LEU A 217 -19.32 -7.23 -2.16
CA LEU A 217 -18.25 -6.76 -1.28
C LEU A 217 -18.07 -5.25 -1.42
N GLU A 218 -18.12 -4.57 -0.28
CA GLU A 218 -17.76 -3.18 -0.12
C GLU A 218 -16.34 -3.09 0.45
N TYR A 219 -15.55 -2.16 -0.04
CA TYR A 219 -14.19 -1.94 0.42
C TYR A 219 -14.07 -0.56 1.03
N ALA A 220 -13.26 -0.46 2.09
CA ALA A 220 -12.84 0.83 2.60
C ALA A 220 -12.19 1.66 1.49
N LYS A 221 -12.37 2.98 1.54
CA LYS A 221 -11.79 3.91 0.57
C LYS A 221 -10.91 4.94 1.27
N GLY A 222 -9.96 5.53 0.55
CA GLY A 222 -9.17 6.67 1.00
C GLY A 222 -8.12 6.33 2.05
N VAL A 223 -7.76 7.34 2.85
CA VAL A 223 -6.73 7.25 3.88
C VAL A 223 -7.30 6.64 5.17
N ILE A 224 -6.56 5.72 5.77
CA ILE A 224 -6.93 5.01 6.99
C ILE A 224 -5.80 5.19 8.02
N PRO A 225 -5.95 6.05 9.03
CA PRO A 225 -5.01 6.13 10.14
C PRO A 225 -5.06 4.81 10.92
N PHE A 226 -3.92 4.16 11.15
CA PHE A 226 -3.87 2.96 11.98
C PHE A 226 -3.77 3.35 13.44
N VAL A 227 -4.81 3.06 14.22
CA VAL A 227 -4.98 3.46 15.61
C VAL A 227 -5.10 2.22 16.49
N GLN A 228 -4.45 2.28 17.64
CA GLN A 228 -4.69 1.36 18.74
C GLN A 228 -5.50 2.09 19.80
N TYR A 229 -6.59 1.47 20.25
CA TYR A 229 -7.43 1.98 21.32
C TYR A 229 -6.85 1.62 22.69
N GLU A 230 -7.28 2.33 23.73
CA GLU A 230 -6.82 2.13 25.11
C GLU A 230 -7.01 0.69 25.61
N ASN A 231 -8.07 0.02 25.18
CA ASN A 231 -8.34 -1.40 25.49
C ASN A 231 -7.41 -2.39 24.75
N GLY A 232 -6.42 -1.90 24.00
CA GLY A 232 -5.45 -2.68 23.25
C GLY A 232 -5.93 -3.16 21.87
N SER A 233 -7.20 -2.95 21.53
CA SER A 233 -7.76 -3.29 20.21
C SER A 233 -7.32 -2.30 19.13
N TYR A 234 -7.50 -2.67 17.86
CA TYR A 234 -7.13 -1.83 16.72
C TYR A 234 -8.37 -1.39 15.92
N ASN A 235 -8.28 -0.22 15.31
CA ASN A 235 -9.38 0.39 14.55
C ASN A 235 -9.60 -0.22 13.15
N ILE A 236 -8.92 -1.31 12.80
CA ILE A 236 -9.01 -1.94 11.48
C ILE A 236 -9.49 -3.38 11.64
N ASP A 237 -10.53 -3.72 10.91
CA ASP A 237 -11.08 -5.08 10.86
C ASP A 237 -11.64 -5.43 9.47
N MET A 238 -12.32 -6.57 9.32
CA MET A 238 -13.01 -6.96 8.09
C MET A 238 -14.03 -8.07 8.30
N ASP A 239 -14.91 -8.22 7.32
CA ASP A 239 -15.71 -9.41 7.12
C ASP A 239 -14.91 -10.45 6.33
N TYR A 240 -14.89 -11.68 6.84
CA TYR A 240 -14.35 -12.84 6.15
C TYR A 240 -15.50 -13.62 5.52
N VAL A 241 -15.34 -13.95 4.24
CA VAL A 241 -16.42 -14.53 3.43
C VAL A 241 -15.96 -15.80 2.72
N ALA A 242 -16.92 -16.67 2.41
CA ALA A 242 -16.73 -17.84 1.57
C ALA A 242 -17.74 -17.79 0.41
N SER A 243 -17.40 -18.44 -0.70
CA SER A 243 -18.33 -18.63 -1.81
C SER A 243 -19.02 -19.98 -1.69
N ASP A 244 -20.33 -20.01 -1.94
CA ASP A 244 -21.13 -21.22 -2.14
C ASP A 244 -21.99 -21.11 -3.41
N LYS A 245 -22.93 -22.05 -3.59
CA LYS A 245 -23.84 -22.10 -4.75
C LYS A 245 -24.78 -20.88 -4.88
N ASN A 246 -25.02 -20.17 -3.78
CA ASN A 246 -25.90 -19.01 -3.69
C ASN A 246 -25.11 -17.68 -3.67
N GLY A 247 -23.78 -17.73 -3.86
CA GLY A 247 -22.90 -16.55 -3.91
C GLY A 247 -22.00 -16.42 -2.70
N LEU A 248 -21.70 -15.18 -2.31
CA LEU A 248 -20.86 -14.89 -1.14
C LEU A 248 -21.68 -14.96 0.14
N ARG A 249 -21.16 -15.67 1.14
CA ARG A 249 -21.69 -15.70 2.50
C ARG A 249 -20.65 -15.23 3.51
N LEU A 250 -21.12 -14.63 4.59
CA LEU A 250 -20.29 -14.31 5.74
C LEU A 250 -19.82 -15.62 6.40
N VAL A 251 -18.53 -15.72 6.70
CA VAL A 251 -17.95 -16.76 7.55
C VAL A 251 -17.77 -16.22 8.95
N LYS A 252 -17.19 -15.01 9.05
CA LYS A 252 -16.94 -14.35 10.32
C LYS A 252 -16.86 -12.85 10.13
N SER A 253 -17.50 -12.09 11.00
CA SER A 253 -17.24 -10.66 11.13
C SER A 253 -16.20 -10.50 12.23
N GLY A 254 -15.02 -9.99 11.88
CA GLY A 254 -14.01 -9.62 12.85
C GLY A 254 -12.74 -10.48 12.85
N THR A 255 -11.68 -9.91 13.38
CA THR A 255 -10.33 -10.50 13.40
C THR A 255 -9.92 -10.90 14.81
N ASP A 256 -9.61 -12.19 15.04
CA ASP A 256 -9.27 -12.69 16.38
C ASP A 256 -7.89 -12.22 16.86
N LYS A 257 -6.92 -12.16 15.94
CA LYS A 257 -5.53 -11.87 16.27
C LYS A 257 -4.88 -10.95 15.24
N TYR A 258 -4.05 -10.06 15.73
CA TYR A 258 -3.27 -9.14 14.93
C TYR A 258 -1.79 -9.39 15.13
N GLN A 259 -1.00 -9.21 14.07
CA GLN A 259 0.46 -9.17 14.16
C GLN A 259 0.97 -7.90 13.50
N LEU A 260 1.70 -7.09 14.26
CA LEU A 260 2.37 -5.92 13.73
C LEU A 260 3.80 -6.31 13.35
N ILE A 261 4.13 -6.19 12.06
CA ILE A 261 5.44 -6.53 11.52
C ILE A 261 6.12 -5.21 11.16
N LEU A 262 7.12 -4.81 11.94
CA LEU A 262 7.90 -3.56 11.78
C LEU A 262 7.13 -2.24 11.92
N VAL A 263 5.80 -2.26 11.92
CA VAL A 263 4.96 -1.08 12.12
C VAL A 263 4.56 -0.89 13.58
N LYS A 264 4.26 0.36 13.91
CA LYS A 264 3.51 0.74 15.10
C LYS A 264 2.27 1.55 14.71
N PRO A 265 1.21 1.57 15.52
CA PRO A 265 0.10 2.51 15.36
C PRO A 265 0.59 3.97 15.33
N LEU A 266 -0.25 4.86 14.82
CA LEU A 266 -0.04 6.29 14.96
C LEU A 266 -0.10 6.69 16.44
N THR A 267 0.70 7.69 16.80
CA THR A 267 0.69 8.28 18.14
C THR A 267 -0.54 9.16 18.32
N GLU A 268 -0.93 9.40 19.58
CA GLU A 268 -2.04 10.32 19.92
C GLU A 268 -1.83 11.70 19.28
N GLU A 269 -0.61 12.25 19.36
CA GLU A 269 -0.28 13.54 18.75
C GLU A 269 -0.51 13.54 17.23
N GLN A 270 -0.12 12.47 16.53
CA GLN A 270 -0.36 12.33 15.09
C GLN A 270 -1.85 12.21 14.78
N ILE A 271 -2.62 11.51 15.63
CA ILE A 271 -4.07 11.36 15.48
C ILE A 271 -4.76 12.72 15.67
N GLU A 272 -4.40 13.49 16.68
CA GLU A 272 -4.95 14.83 16.90
C GLU A 272 -4.63 15.77 15.75
N LYS A 273 -3.40 15.73 15.20
CA LYS A 273 -3.04 16.49 14.00
C LYS A 273 -3.89 16.13 12.77
N LEU A 274 -4.30 14.87 12.62
CA LEU A 274 -5.19 14.44 11.54
C LEU A 274 -6.63 14.95 11.70
N LYS A 275 -7.08 15.26 12.92
CA LYS A 275 -8.40 15.83 13.18
C LYS A 275 -8.49 17.33 12.86
N LEU A 276 -7.36 18.02 12.70
CA LEU A 276 -7.32 19.45 12.47
C LEU A 276 -7.84 19.82 11.07
N LYS A 277 -8.83 20.72 11.00
CA LYS A 277 -9.27 21.32 9.74
C LYS A 277 -8.27 22.38 9.30
N LEU A 278 -7.49 22.05 8.27
CA LEU A 278 -6.43 22.93 7.78
C LEU A 278 -7.03 24.08 6.94
N ARG A 279 -6.61 25.33 7.22
CA ARG A 279 -7.08 26.55 6.54
C ARG A 279 -6.41 26.82 5.18
N TYR A 280 -5.45 26.00 4.78
CA TYR A 280 -4.78 26.13 3.49
C TYR A 280 -5.67 25.52 2.41
N GLU A 281 -6.68 26.27 1.99
CA GLU A 281 -7.41 26.03 0.77
C GLU A 281 -6.72 26.82 -0.35
N ARG A 282 -6.23 26.10 -1.37
CA ARG A 282 -6.05 26.69 -2.70
C ARG A 282 -7.37 26.56 -3.45
#